data_AF-A0A261UP30-F1
#
_entry.id   AF-A0A261UP30-F1
#
_cell.length_a   1.000
_cell.length_b   1.000
_cell.length_c   1.000
_cell.angle_alpha   90.00
_cell.angle_beta   90.00
_cell.angle_gamma   90.00
#
_symmetry.space_group_name_H-M   'P 1'
#
loop_
_entity.id
_entity.type
_entity.pdbx_description
1 polymer ?
#
loop_
_entity_poly.entity_id
_entity_poly.type
_entity_poly.pdbx_seq_one_letter_code
_entity_poly.pdbx_strand_id
1 'polypeptide(L)'
;MDTETTGLRVHARIDIAAIAHNLARIRALVAGPPADAPRIWATVKADAYGHGIRRILPALAAADGLAVTQLADARDCREAGWNAPILVYGGLLEADEARRLDMPDLHLVLSHAAQIDWLEAAEPSGPPPWIWLRYTGDIGYVGFDDAGYAAAYARCAVLAARGRIAGIGHLNHYGSAEHADGLARADARFRALARGLPGPRSCSNSAALLRHPDAARGTDWVRPGLALYGASPLPAMDGPALGLRPSMSLHSRIVGLRDVAAGEHIGYNGAVRVSVPLRVGLVACGYGDGYPRHAPPGTPVRVDGHAAAILGGVTMDLLPVDLTGLPPIAIGAPVVLWGTPELPVEAVARHMGTIAAELLTSLTRRVPVIPFAPALLARTP
;
A
#
# COMPACT_ATOMS: atom_id res chain seq x y z
N MET A 1 -29.65 -4.55 11.27
CA MET A 1 -28.97 -3.35 10.76
C MET A 1 -27.83 -3.04 11.71
N ASP A 2 -26.61 -2.97 11.19
CA ASP A 2 -25.40 -2.68 11.94
C ASP A 2 -25.43 -1.22 12.41
N THR A 3 -25.64 -0.97 13.70
CA THR A 3 -25.88 0.37 14.26
C THR A 3 -24.73 1.34 13.99
N GLU A 4 -23.50 0.83 13.84
CA GLU A 4 -22.30 1.60 13.55
C GLU A 4 -22.30 2.26 12.16
N THR A 5 -23.08 1.73 11.22
CA THR A 5 -23.16 2.25 9.84
C THR A 5 -24.37 3.16 9.60
N THR A 6 -25.18 3.40 10.63
CA THR A 6 -26.42 4.18 10.53
C THR A 6 -26.10 5.64 10.17
N GLY A 7 -26.73 6.18 9.12
CA GLY A 7 -26.50 7.55 8.64
C GLY A 7 -25.25 7.76 7.79
N LEU A 8 -24.37 6.77 7.64
CA LEU A 8 -23.14 6.92 6.86
C LEU A 8 -23.38 6.75 5.35
N ARG A 9 -23.18 7.81 4.58
CA ARG A 9 -23.32 7.80 3.12
C ARG A 9 -22.30 6.90 2.42
N VAL A 10 -21.05 6.96 2.88
CA VAL A 10 -19.91 6.15 2.43
C VAL A 10 -19.04 5.85 3.66
N HIS A 11 -18.38 4.71 3.70
CA HIS A 11 -17.43 4.36 4.75
C HIS A 11 -16.43 3.31 4.28
N ALA A 12 -15.25 3.30 4.89
CA ALA A 12 -14.27 2.23 4.72
C ALA A 12 -14.32 1.29 5.91
N ARG A 13 -14.32 -0.02 5.67
CA ARG A 13 -14.14 -1.05 6.70
C ARG A 13 -12.71 -1.55 6.66
N ILE A 14 -12.06 -1.59 7.83
CA ILE A 14 -10.69 -2.08 7.95
C ILE A 14 -10.63 -3.33 8.82
N ASP A 15 -10.17 -4.43 8.22
CA ASP A 15 -9.93 -5.71 8.87
C ASP A 15 -8.44 -5.86 9.23
N ILE A 16 -8.11 -5.59 10.50
CA ILE A 16 -6.74 -5.74 11.00
C ILE A 16 -6.34 -7.22 11.13
N ALA A 17 -7.29 -8.15 11.26
CA ALA A 17 -7.01 -9.58 11.29
C ALA A 17 -6.58 -10.08 9.90
N ALA A 18 -7.12 -9.50 8.83
CA ALA A 18 -6.62 -9.73 7.47
C ALA A 18 -5.16 -9.29 7.31
N ILE A 19 -4.76 -8.15 7.88
CA ILE A 19 -3.37 -7.68 7.86
C ILE A 19 -2.45 -8.66 8.60
N ALA A 20 -2.84 -9.10 9.80
CA ALA A 20 -2.08 -10.09 10.57
C ALA A 20 -1.94 -11.42 9.82
N HIS A 21 -3.02 -11.89 9.18
CA HIS A 21 -3.00 -13.06 8.30
C HIS A 21 -2.03 -12.88 7.13
N ASN A 22 -2.07 -11.74 6.45
CA ASN A 22 -1.20 -11.45 5.31
C ASN A 22 0.27 -11.40 5.73
N LEU A 23 0.58 -10.79 6.88
CA LEU A 23 1.92 -10.78 7.46
C LEU A 23 2.42 -12.20 7.75
N ALA A 24 1.59 -13.05 8.35
CA ALA A 24 1.93 -14.46 8.61
C ALA A 24 2.16 -15.24 7.30
N ARG A 25 1.33 -14.99 6.28
CA ARG A 25 1.47 -15.59 4.95
C ARG A 25 2.78 -15.17 4.28
N ILE A 26 3.14 -13.89 4.36
CA ILE A 26 4.41 -13.36 3.85
C ILE A 26 5.59 -13.98 4.58
N ARG A 27 5.53 -14.06 5.92
CA ARG A 27 6.54 -14.75 6.73
C ARG A 27 6.73 -16.20 6.27
N ALA A 28 5.64 -16.94 6.10
CA ALA A 28 5.69 -18.32 5.62
C ALA A 28 6.28 -18.44 4.21
N LEU A 29 6.04 -17.45 3.33
CA LEU A 29 6.60 -17.45 1.98
C LEU A 29 8.12 -17.31 1.99
N VAL A 30 8.65 -16.50 2.89
CA VAL A 30 10.11 -16.27 3.02
C VAL A 30 10.79 -17.19 4.04
N ALA A 31 10.03 -17.95 4.83
CA ALA A 31 10.54 -19.02 5.68
C ALA A 31 10.90 -20.22 4.81
N GLY A 32 12.14 -20.29 4.36
CA GLY A 32 12.69 -21.40 3.60
C GLY A 32 14.21 -21.31 3.58
N PRO A 33 14.92 -22.38 3.16
CA PRO A 33 16.38 -22.35 3.04
C PRO A 33 16.83 -21.19 2.13
N PRO A 34 17.98 -20.55 2.42
CA PRO A 34 19.02 -20.91 3.42
C PRO A 34 18.68 -20.50 4.88
N ALA A 35 19.53 -20.88 5.83
CA ALA A 35 19.25 -21.07 7.26
C ALA A 35 18.60 -19.91 8.04
N ASP A 36 18.69 -18.66 7.58
CA ASP A 36 18.06 -17.50 8.21
C ASP A 36 17.06 -16.85 7.25
N ALA A 37 15.77 -16.95 7.59
CA ALA A 37 14.71 -16.28 6.83
C ALA A 37 14.89 -14.75 6.92
N PRO A 38 14.64 -14.00 5.83
CA PRO A 38 14.75 -12.55 5.87
C PRO A 38 13.79 -11.96 6.90
N ARG A 39 14.26 -10.89 7.54
CA ARG A 39 13.43 -10.03 8.37
C ARG A 39 12.46 -9.21 7.52
N ILE A 40 11.36 -8.76 8.11
CA ILE A 40 10.27 -8.06 7.43
C ILE A 40 10.19 -6.63 7.92
N TRP A 41 10.42 -5.69 7.00
CA TRP A 41 9.99 -4.31 7.14
C TRP A 41 8.53 -4.18 6.70
N ALA A 42 7.59 -4.12 7.66
CA ALA A 42 6.20 -3.87 7.33
C ALA A 42 6.04 -2.42 6.84
N THR A 43 5.78 -2.23 5.55
CA THR A 43 5.75 -0.89 4.95
C THR A 43 4.40 -0.21 5.21
N VAL A 44 4.44 0.90 5.96
CA VAL A 44 3.26 1.64 6.44
C VAL A 44 3.22 3.10 5.95
N LYS A 45 3.91 3.40 4.84
CA LYS A 45 3.85 4.72 4.19
C LYS A 45 2.43 5.11 3.76
N ALA A 46 2.22 6.43 3.58
CA ALA A 46 0.94 7.01 3.19
C ALA A 46 -0.20 6.58 4.13
N ASP A 47 0.02 6.79 5.43
CA ASP A 47 -0.88 6.38 6.51
C ASP A 47 -1.30 4.89 6.41
N ALA A 48 -0.31 4.00 6.29
CA ALA A 48 -0.50 2.58 6.06
C ALA A 48 -1.37 2.27 4.83
N TYR A 49 -1.03 2.85 3.68
CA TYR A 49 -1.82 2.71 2.44
C TYR A 49 -3.30 3.08 2.66
N GLY A 50 -3.55 4.18 3.37
CA GLY A 50 -4.89 4.65 3.76
C GLY A 50 -5.56 3.85 4.90
N HIS A 51 -4.88 2.86 5.49
CA HIS A 51 -5.47 2.04 6.55
C HIS A 51 -5.36 2.64 7.96
N GLY A 52 -4.61 3.73 8.13
CA GLY A 52 -4.32 4.34 9.42
C GLY A 52 -3.26 3.59 10.20
N ILE A 53 -2.06 4.17 10.32
CA ILE A 53 -0.92 3.53 11.00
C ILE A 53 -1.31 3.07 12.41
N ARG A 54 -1.80 3.98 13.25
CA ARG A 54 -2.17 3.68 14.65
C ARG A 54 -3.22 2.58 14.78
N ARG A 55 -4.13 2.48 13.80
CA ARG A 55 -5.20 1.47 13.78
C ARG A 55 -4.66 0.08 13.52
N ILE A 56 -3.67 -0.05 12.66
CA ILE A 56 -3.15 -1.36 12.22
C ILE A 56 -1.95 -1.85 13.02
N LEU A 57 -1.31 -1.00 13.84
CA LEU A 57 -0.13 -1.38 14.62
C LEU A 57 -0.27 -2.70 15.40
N PRO A 58 -1.40 -3.00 16.07
CA PRO A 58 -1.56 -4.29 16.77
C PRO A 58 -1.44 -5.50 15.83
N ALA A 59 -1.88 -5.39 14.58
CA ALA A 59 -1.77 -6.47 13.58
C ALA A 59 -0.35 -6.65 13.04
N LEU A 60 0.53 -5.69 13.26
CA LEU A 60 1.93 -5.72 12.83
C LEU A 60 2.88 -6.22 13.90
N ALA A 61 2.39 -6.68 15.07
CA ALA A 61 3.23 -7.12 16.19
C ALA A 61 4.24 -8.23 15.84
N ALA A 62 4.00 -9.01 14.78
CA ALA A 62 4.89 -10.06 14.30
C ALA A 62 5.90 -9.61 13.22
N ALA A 63 5.90 -8.31 12.86
CA ALA A 63 6.88 -7.73 11.94
C ALA A 63 8.18 -7.42 12.70
N ASP A 64 9.32 -7.55 12.02
CA ASP A 64 10.63 -7.28 12.64
C ASP A 64 10.94 -5.78 12.73
N GLY A 65 10.24 -4.97 11.94
CA GLY A 65 10.35 -3.52 11.94
C GLY A 65 9.29 -2.88 11.04
N LEU A 66 9.12 -1.56 11.16
CA LEU A 66 8.26 -0.78 10.27
C LEU A 66 9.09 -0.05 9.22
N ALA A 67 8.52 0.19 8.05
CA ALA A 67 9.08 1.12 7.08
C ALA A 67 8.12 2.26 6.76
N VAL A 68 8.56 3.48 7.04
CA VAL A 68 7.82 4.75 6.89
C VAL A 68 8.51 5.65 5.86
N THR A 69 7.90 6.79 5.50
CA THR A 69 8.51 7.69 4.50
C THR A 69 9.41 8.74 5.16
N GLN A 70 8.99 9.31 6.29
CA GLN A 70 9.62 10.47 6.90
C GLN A 70 9.84 10.26 8.40
N LEU A 71 10.71 11.09 9.01
CA LEU A 71 10.99 11.02 10.45
C LEU A 71 9.77 11.33 11.31
N ALA A 72 8.85 12.18 10.85
CA ALA A 72 7.60 12.46 11.55
C ALA A 72 6.76 11.18 11.73
N ASP A 73 6.57 10.39 10.65
CA ASP A 73 5.85 9.11 10.73
C ASP A 73 6.55 8.13 11.70
N ALA A 74 7.88 8.16 11.78
CA ALA A 74 8.63 7.32 12.71
C ALA A 74 8.36 7.70 14.17
N ARG A 75 8.29 9.02 14.47
CA ARG A 75 7.90 9.54 15.78
C ARG A 75 6.47 9.14 16.13
N ASP A 76 5.53 9.30 15.19
CA ASP A 76 4.14 8.88 15.38
C ASP A 76 4.02 7.38 15.70
N CYS A 77 4.84 6.53 15.06
CA CYS A 77 4.90 5.10 15.37
C CYS A 77 5.40 4.83 16.80
N ARG A 78 6.45 5.55 17.23
CA ARG A 78 7.02 5.43 18.58
C ARG A 78 6.01 5.89 19.64
N GLU A 79 5.35 7.02 19.44
CA GLU A 79 4.29 7.54 20.31
C GLU A 79 3.07 6.60 20.38
N ALA A 80 2.81 5.85 19.31
CA ALA A 80 1.79 4.82 19.28
C ALA A 80 2.25 3.47 19.87
N GLY A 81 3.45 3.40 20.45
CA GLY A 81 3.95 2.25 21.21
C GLY A 81 4.78 1.24 20.41
N TRP A 82 5.18 1.55 19.17
CA TRP A 82 6.08 0.67 18.41
C TRP A 82 7.51 0.79 18.93
N ASN A 83 8.10 -0.31 19.40
CA ASN A 83 9.44 -0.32 19.99
C ASN A 83 10.50 -1.00 19.12
N ALA A 84 10.12 -1.77 18.09
CA ALA A 84 11.07 -2.44 17.21
C ALA A 84 11.69 -1.45 16.20
N PRO A 85 12.70 -1.84 15.40
CA PRO A 85 13.32 -0.96 14.42
C PRO A 85 12.34 -0.25 13.46
N ILE A 86 12.72 0.96 13.01
CA ILE A 86 11.99 1.72 11.99
C ILE A 86 12.94 2.15 10.86
N LEU A 87 12.59 1.78 9.64
CA LEU A 87 13.24 2.23 8.40
C LEU A 87 12.54 3.46 7.81
N VAL A 88 13.28 4.53 7.55
CA VAL A 88 12.78 5.77 6.92
C VAL A 88 13.25 5.82 5.47
N TYR A 89 12.34 5.58 4.53
CA TYR A 89 12.65 5.53 3.10
C TYR A 89 13.10 6.85 2.50
N GLY A 90 12.56 7.97 2.98
CA GLY A 90 12.92 9.32 2.51
C GLY A 90 14.30 9.77 2.98
N GLY A 91 14.90 9.04 3.92
CA GLY A 91 16.13 9.47 4.57
C GLY A 91 15.94 10.79 5.29
N LEU A 92 16.90 11.69 5.08
CA LEU A 92 16.87 13.07 5.57
C LEU A 92 16.41 14.00 4.44
N LEU A 93 15.54 14.95 4.77
CA LEU A 93 15.04 15.98 3.87
C LEU A 93 15.79 17.31 4.03
N GLU A 94 16.35 17.56 5.21
CA GLU A 94 17.12 18.77 5.52
C GLU A 94 18.26 18.50 6.52
N ALA A 95 19.23 19.39 6.58
CA ALA A 95 20.38 19.26 7.48
C ALA A 95 19.99 19.23 8.97
N ASP A 96 18.92 19.90 9.37
CA ASP A 96 18.51 19.93 10.78
C ASP A 96 17.94 18.60 11.27
N GLU A 97 17.38 17.78 10.37
CA GLU A 97 16.97 16.42 10.71
C GLU A 97 18.14 15.55 11.13
N ALA A 98 19.33 15.74 10.55
CA ALA A 98 20.54 15.02 10.95
C ALA A 98 20.97 15.32 12.40
N ARG A 99 20.59 16.48 12.94
CA ARG A 99 20.85 16.87 14.34
C ARG A 99 19.80 16.28 15.30
N ARG A 100 18.58 16.06 14.83
CA ARG A 100 17.41 15.64 15.63
C ARG A 100 17.12 14.13 15.51
N LEU A 101 18.16 13.30 15.50
CA LEU A 101 18.05 11.84 15.49
C LEU A 101 18.03 11.31 16.93
N ASP A 102 16.89 11.48 17.59
CA ASP A 102 16.67 11.20 19.03
C ASP A 102 15.89 9.89 19.30
N MET A 103 15.68 9.06 18.28
CA MET A 103 14.95 7.79 18.38
C MET A 103 15.89 6.58 18.31
N PRO A 104 15.71 5.57 19.18
CA PRO A 104 16.45 4.32 19.08
C PRO A 104 16.03 3.48 17.87
N ASP A 105 16.93 2.60 17.44
CA ASP A 105 16.73 1.62 16.36
C ASP A 105 16.20 2.25 15.06
N LEU A 106 16.72 3.43 14.74
CA LEU A 106 16.39 4.16 13.52
C LEU A 106 17.30 3.69 12.37
N HIS A 107 16.68 3.37 11.25
CA HIS A 107 17.35 3.03 9.99
C HIS A 107 17.00 4.09 8.95
N LEU A 108 18.00 4.74 8.35
CA LEU A 108 17.81 5.79 7.34
C LEU A 108 18.23 5.30 5.97
N VAL A 109 17.36 5.45 4.98
CA VAL A 109 17.74 5.20 3.58
C VAL A 109 18.38 6.45 3.00
N LEU A 110 19.64 6.37 2.59
CA LEU A 110 20.32 7.46 1.91
C LEU A 110 20.36 7.19 0.41
N SER A 111 20.03 8.21 -0.36
CA SER A 111 19.96 8.16 -1.82
C SER A 111 20.73 9.29 -2.50
N HIS A 112 21.31 10.22 -1.73
CA HIS A 112 22.08 11.34 -2.27
C HIS A 112 23.24 11.74 -1.35
N ALA A 113 24.33 12.24 -1.93
CA ALA A 113 25.56 12.60 -1.20
C ALA A 113 25.33 13.70 -0.16
N ALA A 114 24.47 14.67 -0.47
CA ALA A 114 24.08 15.75 0.44
C ALA A 114 23.56 15.24 1.80
N GLN A 115 22.87 14.10 1.84
CA GLN A 115 22.38 13.52 3.09
C GLN A 115 23.54 12.97 3.95
N ILE A 116 24.63 12.52 3.32
CA ILE A 116 25.87 12.12 4.00
C ILE A 116 26.61 13.36 4.49
N ASP A 117 26.66 14.44 3.69
CA ASP A 117 27.24 15.73 4.10
C ASP A 117 26.57 16.24 5.39
N TRP A 118 25.24 16.12 5.48
CA TRP A 118 24.49 16.52 6.67
C TRP A 118 24.83 15.66 7.89
N LEU A 119 24.97 14.34 7.73
CA LEU A 119 25.37 13.44 8.82
C LEU A 119 26.81 13.66 9.28
N GLU A 120 27.71 14.03 8.38
CA GLU A 120 29.10 14.38 8.70
C GLU A 120 29.18 15.71 9.46
N ALA A 121 28.36 16.69 9.09
CA ALA A 121 28.36 18.02 9.70
C ALA A 121 27.54 18.12 11.00
N ALA A 122 26.57 17.22 11.22
CA ALA A 122 25.73 17.22 12.41
C ALA A 122 26.50 16.76 13.66
N GLU A 123 26.03 17.14 14.84
CA GLU A 123 26.34 16.44 16.10
C GLU A 123 25.00 15.88 16.60
N PRO A 124 24.67 14.60 16.30
CA PRO A 124 23.36 14.04 16.62
C PRO A 124 23.13 13.98 18.13
N SER A 125 21.92 14.31 18.57
CA SER A 125 21.56 14.31 20.00
C SER A 125 21.24 12.92 20.57
N GLY A 126 21.05 11.91 19.73
CA GLY A 126 20.62 10.57 20.13
C GLY A 126 21.51 9.44 19.60
N PRO A 127 21.01 8.18 19.66
CA PRO A 127 21.79 7.02 19.28
C PRO A 127 22.12 7.03 17.78
N PRO A 128 23.28 6.48 17.37
CA PRO A 128 23.69 6.47 15.98
C PRO A 128 22.71 5.63 15.12
N PRO A 129 22.20 6.16 14.00
CA PRO A 129 21.28 5.42 13.14
C PRO A 129 22.02 4.34 12.34
N TRP A 130 21.29 3.35 11.86
CA TRP A 130 21.73 2.50 10.74
C TRP A 130 21.53 3.23 9.41
N ILE A 131 22.46 3.05 8.47
CA ILE A 131 22.36 3.63 7.13
C ILE A 131 22.12 2.55 6.09
N TRP A 132 21.12 2.74 5.22
CA TRP A 132 20.86 1.90 4.06
C TRP A 132 21.17 2.69 2.79
N LEU A 133 22.23 2.31 2.08
CA LEU A 133 22.58 2.96 0.82
C LEU A 133 21.69 2.42 -0.29
N ARG A 134 20.85 3.31 -0.84
CA ARG A 134 19.95 3.00 -1.95
C ARG A 134 20.69 3.09 -3.27
N TYR A 135 20.75 1.97 -3.97
CA TYR A 135 21.19 1.92 -5.35
C TYR A 135 20.08 2.39 -6.30
N THR A 136 20.46 3.10 -7.38
CA THR A 136 19.52 3.58 -8.41
C THR A 136 18.78 2.44 -9.11
N GLY A 137 19.45 1.31 -9.30
CA GLY A 137 18.83 0.08 -9.81
C GLY A 137 18.20 0.25 -11.19
N ASP A 138 17.18 -0.58 -11.45
CA ASP A 138 16.33 -0.56 -12.64
C ASP A 138 15.19 0.45 -12.56
N ILE A 139 14.91 1.03 -11.38
CA ILE A 139 14.06 2.21 -11.25
C ILE A 139 14.67 3.40 -12.01
N GLY A 140 15.99 3.59 -11.91
CA GLY A 140 16.71 4.52 -12.80
C GLY A 140 16.69 6.00 -12.39
N TYR A 141 15.91 6.40 -11.38
CA TYR A 141 15.78 7.83 -11.01
C TYR A 141 15.91 8.16 -9.51
N VAL A 142 16.13 7.17 -8.62
CA VAL A 142 16.40 7.45 -7.19
C VAL A 142 17.44 6.50 -6.63
N GLY A 143 18.50 7.07 -6.05
CA GLY A 143 19.60 6.35 -5.43
C GLY A 143 20.94 6.82 -5.98
N PHE A 144 22.00 6.14 -5.55
CA PHE A 144 23.32 6.33 -6.09
C PHE A 144 23.54 5.46 -7.34
N ASP A 145 24.20 6.01 -8.34
CA ASP A 145 24.77 5.25 -9.46
C ASP A 145 26.04 4.49 -9.01
N ASP A 146 26.68 3.77 -9.92
CA ASP A 146 27.77 2.85 -9.59
C ASP A 146 28.96 3.59 -8.92
N ALA A 147 29.33 4.78 -9.42
CA ALA A 147 30.41 5.58 -8.87
C ALA A 147 30.01 6.26 -7.55
N GLY A 148 28.82 6.86 -7.51
CA GLY A 148 28.28 7.49 -6.31
C GLY A 148 28.09 6.50 -5.16
N TYR A 149 27.74 5.24 -5.46
CA TYR A 149 27.53 4.21 -4.45
C TYR A 149 28.83 3.83 -3.75
N ALA A 150 29.91 3.65 -4.51
CA ALA A 150 31.23 3.35 -3.96
C ALA A 150 31.74 4.50 -3.06
N ALA A 151 31.59 5.74 -3.52
CA ALA A 151 31.96 6.92 -2.73
C ALA A 151 31.11 7.06 -1.46
N ALA A 152 29.79 6.85 -1.56
CA ALA A 152 28.87 6.88 -0.43
C ALA A 152 29.23 5.81 0.62
N TYR A 153 29.52 4.58 0.17
CA TYR A 153 29.93 3.49 1.07
C TYR A 153 31.21 3.83 1.80
N ALA A 154 32.24 4.33 1.12
CA ALA A 154 33.50 4.72 1.74
C ALA A 154 33.30 5.79 2.83
N ARG A 155 32.48 6.80 2.56
CA ARG A 155 32.14 7.86 3.54
C ARG A 155 31.37 7.31 4.74
N CYS A 156 30.35 6.50 4.50
CA CYS A 156 29.59 5.85 5.57
C CYS A 156 30.47 4.89 6.40
N ALA A 157 31.45 4.21 5.80
CA ALA A 157 32.38 3.35 6.52
C ALA A 157 33.25 4.15 7.51
N VAL A 158 33.67 5.36 7.14
CA VAL A 158 34.36 6.29 8.05
C VAL A 158 33.44 6.72 9.19
N LEU A 159 32.17 7.04 8.91
CA LEU A 159 31.19 7.37 9.95
C LEU A 159 30.96 6.20 10.91
N ALA A 160 30.85 4.97 10.40
CA ALA A 160 30.67 3.77 11.21
C ALA A 160 31.89 3.52 12.12
N ALA A 161 33.11 3.65 11.59
CA ALA A 161 34.35 3.50 12.36
C ALA A 161 34.48 4.55 13.49
N ARG A 162 33.84 5.72 13.34
CA ARG A 162 33.75 6.78 14.36
C ARG A 162 32.57 6.61 15.32
N GLY A 163 31.78 5.53 15.20
CA GLY A 163 30.57 5.31 15.99
C GLY A 163 29.43 6.29 15.72
N ARG A 164 29.50 7.03 14.59
CA ARG A 164 28.50 8.04 14.21
C ARG A 164 27.26 7.43 13.56
N ILE A 165 27.40 6.23 13.01
CA ILE A 165 26.29 5.38 12.52
C ILE A 165 26.50 3.96 13.06
N ALA A 166 25.41 3.24 13.30
CA ALA A 166 25.45 1.90 13.89
C ALA A 166 25.84 0.80 12.88
N GLY A 167 25.68 1.06 11.58
CA GLY A 167 26.01 0.11 10.54
C GLY A 167 25.57 0.56 9.16
N ILE A 168 25.96 -0.21 8.14
CA ILE A 168 25.67 0.06 6.73
C ILE A 168 24.96 -1.17 6.15
N GLY A 169 23.84 -0.95 5.47
CA GLY A 169 23.12 -1.93 4.68
C GLY A 169 22.99 -1.48 3.22
N HIS A 170 22.68 -2.44 2.36
CA HIS A 170 22.54 -2.25 0.93
C HIS A 170 21.08 -2.38 0.51
N LEU A 171 20.53 -1.34 -0.12
CA LEU A 171 19.14 -1.32 -0.54
C LEU A 171 19.03 -1.21 -2.06
N ASN A 172 18.28 -2.12 -2.66
CA ASN A 172 17.76 -1.99 -4.02
C ASN A 172 16.22 -2.02 -3.99
N HIS A 173 15.58 -1.43 -4.98
CA HIS A 173 14.14 -1.57 -5.17
C HIS A 173 13.90 -1.96 -6.62
N TYR A 174 13.43 -3.18 -6.84
CA TYR A 174 13.19 -3.70 -8.20
C TYR A 174 12.03 -2.96 -8.88
N GLY A 175 12.28 -2.44 -10.07
CA GLY A 175 11.35 -1.64 -10.87
C GLY A 175 10.50 -2.45 -11.85
N SER A 176 10.78 -3.74 -12.06
CA SER A 176 10.02 -4.59 -13.00
C SER A 176 9.67 -5.97 -12.44
N ALA A 177 9.62 -6.10 -11.11
CA ALA A 177 9.46 -7.38 -10.42
C ALA A 177 8.14 -8.12 -10.70
N GLU A 178 7.15 -7.44 -11.28
CA GLU A 178 5.89 -8.03 -11.70
C GLU A 178 6.07 -9.01 -12.89
N HIS A 179 7.14 -8.82 -13.68
CA HIS A 179 7.46 -9.63 -14.86
C HIS A 179 8.31 -10.85 -14.48
N ALA A 180 8.15 -11.94 -15.24
CA ALA A 180 8.86 -13.21 -14.99
C ALA A 180 10.39 -13.03 -15.03
N ASP A 181 10.92 -12.33 -16.03
CA ASP A 181 12.37 -12.10 -16.15
C ASP A 181 12.81 -10.74 -15.59
N GLY A 182 11.91 -10.04 -14.89
CA GLY A 182 12.07 -8.66 -14.48
C GLY A 182 13.17 -8.41 -13.45
N LEU A 183 13.62 -9.45 -12.73
CA LEU A 183 14.64 -9.32 -11.69
C LEU A 183 16.06 -9.61 -12.16
N ALA A 184 16.24 -10.55 -13.09
CA ALA A 184 17.53 -11.22 -13.30
C ALA A 184 18.69 -10.23 -13.55
N ARG A 185 18.46 -9.25 -14.43
CA ARG A 185 19.46 -8.22 -14.76
C ARG A 185 19.73 -7.27 -13.60
N ALA A 186 18.67 -6.74 -12.97
CA ALA A 186 18.78 -5.77 -11.88
C ALA A 186 19.48 -6.39 -10.67
N ASP A 187 19.11 -7.63 -10.36
CA ASP A 187 19.66 -8.39 -9.25
C ASP A 187 21.13 -8.77 -9.46
N ALA A 188 21.51 -9.25 -10.65
CA ALA A 188 22.91 -9.53 -10.98
C ALA A 188 23.79 -8.27 -10.88
N ARG A 189 23.30 -7.13 -11.37
CA ARG A 189 24.01 -5.84 -11.27
C ARG A 189 24.20 -5.41 -9.83
N PHE A 190 23.15 -5.49 -9.01
CA PHE A 190 23.22 -5.13 -7.60
C PHE A 190 24.15 -6.06 -6.80
N ARG A 191 24.11 -7.38 -7.06
CA ARG A 191 25.04 -8.35 -6.46
C ARG A 191 26.50 -8.09 -6.86
N ALA A 192 26.76 -7.64 -8.09
CA ALA A 192 28.09 -7.25 -8.52
C ALA A 192 28.56 -5.95 -7.81
N LEU A 193 27.68 -4.95 -7.71
CA LEU A 193 27.96 -3.68 -7.04
C LEU A 193 28.31 -3.84 -5.56
N ALA A 194 27.55 -4.67 -4.83
CA ALA A 194 27.73 -4.89 -3.40
C ALA A 194 28.82 -5.94 -3.07
N ARG A 195 29.50 -6.50 -4.09
CA ARG A 195 30.48 -7.57 -3.89
C ARG A 195 31.66 -7.07 -3.06
N GLY A 196 31.94 -7.75 -1.94
CA GLY A 196 33.05 -7.38 -1.05
C GLY A 196 32.76 -6.21 -0.12
N LEU A 197 31.53 -5.67 -0.13
CA LEU A 197 31.07 -4.67 0.81
C LEU A 197 30.26 -5.37 1.92
N PRO A 198 30.72 -5.36 3.19
CA PRO A 198 29.96 -5.90 4.31
C PRO A 198 28.64 -5.14 4.55
N GLY A 199 27.59 -5.87 4.87
CA GLY A 199 26.31 -5.29 5.29
C GLY A 199 25.11 -6.14 4.87
N PRO A 200 23.97 -6.02 5.58
CA PRO A 200 22.75 -6.69 5.18
C PRO A 200 22.19 -6.11 3.88
N ARG A 201 21.45 -6.92 3.13
CA ARG A 201 20.81 -6.55 1.87
C ARG A 201 19.30 -6.52 2.01
N SER A 202 18.67 -5.54 1.37
CA SER A 202 17.22 -5.47 1.23
C SER A 202 16.83 -5.10 -0.20
N CYS A 203 16.17 -6.01 -0.90
CA CYS A 203 15.83 -5.83 -2.32
C CYS A 203 14.33 -5.95 -2.59
N SER A 204 13.69 -6.97 -2.02
CA SER A 204 12.36 -7.40 -2.45
C SER A 204 11.24 -6.54 -1.87
N ASN A 205 10.47 -5.92 -2.77
CA ASN A 205 9.15 -5.34 -2.49
C ASN A 205 8.07 -6.44 -2.57
N SER A 206 6.78 -6.06 -2.48
CA SER A 206 5.66 -7.01 -2.60
C SER A 206 5.72 -7.86 -3.87
N ALA A 207 5.99 -7.26 -5.04
CA ALA A 207 5.99 -7.97 -6.31
C ALA A 207 7.12 -9.00 -6.39
N ALA A 208 8.34 -8.59 -6.03
CA ALA A 208 9.49 -9.47 -6.01
C ALA A 208 9.30 -10.62 -5.01
N LEU A 209 8.76 -10.34 -3.82
CA LEU A 209 8.51 -11.36 -2.80
C LEU A 209 7.47 -12.41 -3.25
N LEU A 210 6.37 -11.97 -3.88
CA LEU A 210 5.30 -12.86 -4.31
C LEU A 210 5.67 -13.67 -5.56
N ARG A 211 6.38 -13.04 -6.52
CA ARG A 211 6.72 -13.67 -7.81
C ARG A 211 8.02 -14.46 -7.75
N HIS A 212 8.99 -14.01 -6.95
CA HIS A 212 10.37 -14.51 -6.91
C HIS A 212 10.82 -14.80 -5.45
N PRO A 213 10.14 -15.73 -4.75
CA PRO A 213 10.40 -15.97 -3.33
C PRO A 213 11.85 -16.42 -3.05
N ASP A 214 12.51 -17.11 -3.98
CA ASP A 214 13.91 -17.52 -3.82
C ASP A 214 14.88 -16.32 -3.82
N ALA A 215 14.63 -15.31 -4.66
CA ALA A 215 15.40 -14.07 -4.64
C ALA A 215 15.19 -13.32 -3.31
N ALA A 216 13.96 -13.33 -2.78
CA ALA A 216 13.65 -12.73 -1.49
C ALA A 216 14.36 -13.45 -0.32
N ARG A 217 14.37 -14.79 -0.31
CA ARG A 217 15.12 -15.62 0.66
C ARG A 217 16.63 -15.40 0.60
N GLY A 218 17.15 -14.98 -0.55
CA GLY A 218 18.57 -14.67 -0.72
C GLY A 218 19.03 -13.33 -0.13
N THR A 219 18.17 -12.61 0.60
CA THR A 219 18.47 -11.30 1.22
C THR A 219 18.18 -11.30 2.72
N ASP A 220 18.63 -10.27 3.44
CA ASP A 220 18.51 -10.18 4.90
C ASP A 220 17.18 -9.54 5.33
N TRP A 221 16.60 -8.69 4.47
CA TRP A 221 15.35 -7.98 4.73
C TRP A 221 14.46 -7.87 3.50
N VAL A 222 13.17 -8.14 3.66
CA VAL A 222 12.13 -7.89 2.67
C VAL A 222 11.22 -6.74 3.10
N ARG A 223 10.58 -6.08 2.13
CA ARG A 223 9.79 -4.87 2.36
C ARG A 223 8.41 -4.95 1.72
N PRO A 224 7.53 -5.85 2.21
CA PRO A 224 6.17 -5.91 1.70
C PRO A 224 5.42 -4.61 2.04
N GLY A 225 4.71 -4.08 1.04
CA GLY A 225 3.76 -2.98 1.17
C GLY A 225 2.38 -3.49 0.80
N LEU A 226 1.99 -3.33 -0.47
CA LEU A 226 0.65 -3.71 -0.98
C LEU A 226 0.16 -5.12 -0.55
N ALA A 227 1.05 -6.11 -0.51
CA ALA A 227 0.71 -7.48 -0.11
C ALA A 227 0.27 -7.60 1.35
N LEU A 228 0.76 -6.74 2.27
CA LEU A 228 0.30 -6.70 3.67
C LEU A 228 -1.19 -6.33 3.74
N TYR A 229 -1.65 -5.50 2.80
CA TYR A 229 -3.01 -4.96 2.75
C TYR A 229 -3.96 -5.81 1.92
N GLY A 230 -3.55 -7.04 1.58
CA GLY A 230 -4.42 -7.98 0.89
C GLY A 230 -4.56 -7.76 -0.61
N ALA A 231 -3.75 -6.86 -1.18
CA ALA A 231 -3.80 -6.52 -2.59
C ALA A 231 -2.54 -7.02 -3.31
N SER A 232 -2.75 -7.55 -4.51
CA SER A 232 -1.70 -8.07 -5.39
C SER A 232 -1.08 -6.93 -6.21
N PRO A 233 0.26 -6.86 -6.29
CA PRO A 233 0.96 -6.03 -7.26
C PRO A 233 1.15 -6.73 -8.62
N LEU A 234 0.75 -8.01 -8.74
CA LEU A 234 1.03 -8.82 -9.93
C LEU A 234 -0.07 -8.68 -10.99
N PRO A 235 0.28 -8.62 -12.28
CA PRO A 235 -0.69 -8.53 -13.36
C PRO A 235 -1.57 -9.78 -13.42
N ALA A 236 -2.87 -9.56 -13.60
CA ALA A 236 -3.88 -10.60 -13.76
C ALA A 236 -4.00 -11.62 -12.60
N MET A 237 -3.44 -11.31 -11.42
CA MET A 237 -3.63 -12.09 -10.20
C MET A 237 -4.11 -11.16 -9.11
N ASP A 238 -5.27 -11.45 -8.52
CA ASP A 238 -5.80 -10.67 -7.40
C ASP A 238 -5.34 -11.29 -6.07
N GLY A 239 -5.36 -10.52 -4.98
CA GLY A 239 -4.89 -10.93 -3.65
C GLY A 239 -5.42 -12.29 -3.18
N PRO A 240 -6.74 -12.57 -3.26
CA PRO A 240 -7.30 -13.87 -2.89
C PRO A 240 -6.68 -15.06 -3.61
N ALA A 241 -6.31 -14.93 -4.88
CA ALA A 241 -5.65 -15.99 -5.65
C ALA A 241 -4.24 -16.32 -5.13
N LEU A 242 -3.62 -15.38 -4.40
CA LEU A 242 -2.31 -15.54 -3.74
C LEU A 242 -2.44 -16.00 -2.27
N GLY A 243 -3.67 -16.20 -1.79
CA GLY A 243 -3.97 -16.50 -0.39
C GLY A 243 -3.87 -15.28 0.52
N LEU A 244 -3.89 -14.08 -0.05
CA LEU A 244 -3.99 -12.82 0.70
C LEU A 244 -5.46 -12.48 0.96
N ARG A 245 -5.74 -11.83 2.10
CA ARG A 245 -7.07 -11.37 2.49
C ARG A 245 -7.15 -9.84 2.35
N PRO A 246 -8.07 -9.29 1.55
CA PRO A 246 -8.31 -7.85 1.47
C PRO A 246 -8.55 -7.26 2.86
N SER A 247 -7.82 -6.22 3.25
CA SER A 247 -7.94 -5.59 4.58
C SER A 247 -8.74 -4.30 4.59
N MET A 248 -9.06 -3.72 3.43
CA MET A 248 -9.93 -2.55 3.31
C MET A 248 -11.02 -2.81 2.29
N SER A 249 -12.26 -2.49 2.65
CA SER A 249 -13.38 -2.42 1.71
C SER A 249 -14.09 -1.08 1.78
N LEU A 250 -14.48 -0.55 0.63
CA LEU A 250 -15.22 0.71 0.53
C LEU A 250 -16.70 0.40 0.27
N HIS A 251 -17.55 0.94 1.14
CA HIS A 251 -18.99 0.68 1.15
C HIS A 251 -19.76 1.98 1.04
N SER A 252 -20.92 1.92 0.40
CA SER A 252 -21.88 3.00 0.26
C SER A 252 -23.29 2.43 0.23
N ARG A 253 -24.27 3.23 -0.23
CA ARG A 253 -25.66 2.84 -0.37
C ARG A 253 -26.31 3.54 -1.55
N ILE A 254 -27.39 2.95 -2.06
CA ILE A 254 -28.28 3.60 -3.00
C ILE A 254 -29.03 4.73 -2.29
N VAL A 255 -28.99 5.95 -2.84
CA VAL A 255 -29.69 7.14 -2.32
C VAL A 255 -30.73 7.71 -3.29
N GLY A 256 -30.78 7.18 -4.50
CA GLY A 256 -31.77 7.56 -5.49
C GLY A 256 -31.95 6.46 -6.52
N LEU A 257 -33.15 6.40 -7.08
CA LEU A 257 -33.53 5.49 -8.15
C LEU A 257 -34.18 6.32 -9.26
N ARG A 258 -33.88 5.98 -10.51
CA ARG A 258 -34.46 6.65 -11.67
C ARG A 258 -34.62 5.67 -12.83
N ASP A 259 -35.78 5.68 -13.45
CA ASP A 259 -35.96 5.08 -14.77
C ASP A 259 -35.59 6.10 -15.84
N VAL A 260 -34.79 5.67 -16.82
CA VAL A 260 -34.30 6.52 -17.91
C VAL A 260 -34.71 5.90 -19.24
N ALA A 261 -35.49 6.65 -20.02
CA ALA A 261 -35.98 6.17 -21.31
C ALA A 261 -34.87 6.10 -22.37
N ALA A 262 -35.07 5.26 -23.40
CA ALA A 262 -34.19 5.25 -24.56
C ALA A 262 -34.18 6.63 -25.24
N GLY A 263 -33.00 7.09 -25.63
CA GLY A 263 -32.77 8.41 -26.23
C GLY A 263 -32.46 9.52 -25.23
N GLU A 264 -32.67 9.32 -23.93
CA GLU A 264 -32.27 10.28 -22.89
C GLU A 264 -30.75 10.31 -22.68
N HIS A 265 -30.28 11.35 -21.98
CA HIS A 265 -28.88 11.57 -21.67
C HIS A 265 -28.63 11.59 -20.15
N ILE A 266 -27.51 10.99 -19.72
CA ILE A 266 -27.09 10.89 -18.32
C ILE A 266 -25.74 11.60 -18.12
N GLY A 267 -25.60 12.24 -16.96
CA GLY A 267 -24.33 12.81 -16.48
C GLY A 267 -24.05 14.23 -16.96
N TYR A 268 -22.90 14.77 -16.54
CA TYR A 268 -22.45 16.10 -16.96
C TYR A 268 -22.40 16.22 -18.48
N ASN A 269 -22.93 17.32 -19.01
CA ASN A 269 -23.05 17.61 -20.44
C ASN A 269 -23.83 16.54 -21.24
N GLY A 270 -24.60 15.68 -20.58
CA GLY A 270 -25.31 14.58 -21.24
C GLY A 270 -24.38 13.58 -21.93
N ALA A 271 -23.19 13.36 -21.36
CA ALA A 271 -22.11 12.58 -21.98
C ALA A 271 -22.49 11.14 -22.34
N VAL A 272 -23.46 10.55 -21.65
CA VAL A 272 -23.95 9.19 -21.92
C VAL A 272 -25.32 9.27 -22.56
N ARG A 273 -25.44 8.89 -23.83
CA ARG A 273 -26.73 8.71 -24.50
C ARG A 273 -27.21 7.28 -24.30
N VAL A 274 -28.43 7.14 -23.79
CA VAL A 274 -29.04 5.86 -23.45
C VAL A 274 -29.67 5.25 -24.69
N SER A 275 -29.25 4.04 -25.09
CA SER A 275 -29.76 3.34 -26.28
C SER A 275 -30.96 2.44 -25.99
N VAL A 276 -31.10 1.97 -24.75
CA VAL A 276 -32.18 1.10 -24.27
C VAL A 276 -32.68 1.61 -22.92
N PRO A 277 -33.95 1.39 -22.53
CA PRO A 277 -34.42 1.83 -21.22
C PRO A 277 -33.54 1.29 -20.09
N LEU A 278 -33.13 2.16 -19.15
CA LEU A 278 -32.27 1.81 -18.01
C LEU A 278 -32.98 2.05 -16.69
N ARG A 279 -32.72 1.16 -15.72
CA ARG A 279 -32.96 1.43 -14.30
C ARG A 279 -31.65 1.88 -13.66
N VAL A 280 -31.59 3.11 -13.20
CA VAL A 280 -30.39 3.74 -12.67
C VAL A 280 -30.46 3.86 -11.15
N GLY A 281 -29.41 3.39 -10.47
CA GLY A 281 -29.17 3.66 -9.06
C GLY A 281 -28.18 4.81 -8.88
N LEU A 282 -28.42 5.69 -7.91
CA LEU A 282 -27.46 6.70 -7.50
C LEU A 282 -26.78 6.24 -6.20
N VAL A 283 -25.47 6.05 -6.26
CA VAL A 283 -24.65 5.65 -5.11
C VAL A 283 -24.08 6.90 -4.43
N ALA A 284 -24.14 6.95 -3.11
CA ALA A 284 -23.63 8.07 -2.31
C ALA A 284 -22.10 8.03 -2.11
N CYS A 285 -21.36 8.06 -3.21
CA CYS A 285 -19.91 8.18 -3.24
C CYS A 285 -19.47 8.92 -4.51
N GLY A 286 -18.45 9.75 -4.40
CA GLY A 286 -17.85 10.42 -5.55
C GLY A 286 -16.38 10.77 -5.35
N TYR A 287 -15.86 11.64 -6.23
CA TYR A 287 -14.45 12.03 -6.16
C TYR A 287 -14.11 12.89 -4.94
N GLY A 288 -15.11 13.52 -4.30
CA GLY A 288 -14.92 14.19 -3.01
C GLY A 288 -14.58 13.22 -1.88
N ASP A 289 -14.95 11.94 -2.03
CA ASP A 289 -14.65 10.86 -1.07
C ASP A 289 -13.36 10.11 -1.42
N GLY A 290 -12.79 10.38 -2.61
CA GLY A 290 -11.58 9.74 -3.11
C GLY A 290 -11.82 8.71 -4.21
N TYR A 291 -13.06 8.50 -4.65
CA TYR A 291 -13.33 7.62 -5.79
C TYR A 291 -12.86 8.27 -7.10
N PRO A 292 -12.12 7.58 -7.98
CA PRO A 292 -11.55 8.21 -9.16
C PRO A 292 -12.60 8.86 -10.08
N ARG A 293 -12.47 10.17 -10.33
CA ARG A 293 -13.36 10.92 -11.22
C ARG A 293 -13.40 10.33 -12.64
N HIS A 294 -12.29 9.75 -13.08
CA HIS A 294 -12.11 9.22 -14.42
C HIS A 294 -12.56 7.77 -14.58
N ALA A 295 -13.20 7.16 -13.56
CA ALA A 295 -13.72 5.81 -13.66
C ALA A 295 -14.65 5.67 -14.88
N PRO A 296 -14.32 4.84 -15.87
CA PRO A 296 -15.11 4.74 -17.09
C PRO A 296 -16.41 3.96 -16.85
N PRO A 297 -17.41 4.11 -17.73
CA PRO A 297 -18.56 3.21 -17.76
C PRO A 297 -18.12 1.74 -17.79
N GLY A 298 -18.91 0.86 -17.17
CA GLY A 298 -18.56 -0.54 -16.99
C GLY A 298 -17.73 -0.85 -15.74
N THR A 299 -17.23 0.17 -15.01
CA THR A 299 -16.45 -0.07 -13.79
C THR A 299 -17.27 -0.88 -12.78
N PRO A 300 -16.76 -2.04 -12.31
CA PRO A 300 -17.58 -2.98 -11.55
C PRO A 300 -17.85 -2.49 -10.14
N VAL A 301 -19.08 -2.73 -9.67
CA VAL A 301 -19.54 -2.53 -8.29
C VAL A 301 -20.42 -3.70 -7.88
N ARG A 302 -20.74 -3.85 -6.59
CA ARG A 302 -21.80 -4.77 -6.15
C ARG A 302 -22.93 -4.01 -5.46
N VAL A 303 -24.17 -4.26 -5.88
CA VAL A 303 -25.37 -3.63 -5.31
C VAL A 303 -26.23 -4.75 -4.72
N ASP A 304 -26.45 -4.71 -3.41
CA ASP A 304 -27.20 -5.74 -2.68
C ASP A 304 -26.73 -7.17 -3.01
N GLY A 305 -25.41 -7.37 -3.07
CA GLY A 305 -24.81 -8.66 -3.41
C GLY A 305 -24.88 -9.06 -4.88
N HIS A 306 -25.43 -8.24 -5.76
CA HIS A 306 -25.47 -8.48 -7.21
C HIS A 306 -24.38 -7.70 -7.93
N ALA A 307 -23.86 -8.27 -9.02
CA ALA A 307 -22.90 -7.56 -9.88
C ALA A 307 -23.61 -6.43 -10.64
N ALA A 308 -23.03 -5.25 -10.64
CA ALA A 308 -23.49 -4.08 -11.38
C ALA A 308 -22.29 -3.30 -11.90
N ALA A 309 -22.54 -2.22 -12.63
CA ALA A 309 -21.48 -1.39 -13.18
C ALA A 309 -21.84 0.09 -13.17
N ILE A 310 -20.82 0.95 -13.13
CA ILE A 310 -20.96 2.38 -13.30
C ILE A 310 -21.44 2.69 -14.73
N LEU A 311 -22.44 3.57 -14.87
CA LEU A 311 -23.02 3.94 -16.17
C LEU A 311 -22.39 5.18 -16.81
N GLY A 312 -21.84 6.08 -16.00
CA GLY A 312 -21.39 7.40 -16.46
C GLY A 312 -20.40 8.04 -15.51
N GLY A 313 -20.04 9.29 -15.79
CA GLY A 313 -19.01 9.99 -15.04
C GLY A 313 -19.31 10.12 -13.54
N VAL A 314 -18.29 9.87 -12.73
CA VAL A 314 -18.32 10.07 -11.28
C VAL A 314 -18.37 11.57 -10.97
N THR A 315 -19.34 11.98 -10.14
CA THR A 315 -19.49 13.37 -9.68
C THR A 315 -18.81 13.57 -8.33
N MET A 316 -18.92 14.76 -7.72
CA MET A 316 -18.27 15.03 -6.43
C MET A 316 -18.77 14.08 -5.33
N ASP A 317 -20.07 13.81 -5.30
CA ASP A 317 -20.72 13.12 -4.17
C ASP A 317 -21.61 11.93 -4.59
N LEU A 318 -21.76 11.70 -5.90
CA LEU A 318 -22.60 10.63 -6.47
C LEU A 318 -21.93 9.95 -7.67
N LEU A 319 -22.18 8.65 -7.82
CA LEU A 319 -21.90 7.90 -9.04
C LEU A 319 -23.15 7.09 -9.48
N PRO A 320 -23.49 7.09 -10.78
CA PRO A 320 -24.64 6.34 -11.31
C PRO A 320 -24.25 4.90 -11.64
N VAL A 321 -25.10 3.94 -11.27
CA VAL A 321 -24.91 2.50 -11.54
C VAL A 321 -26.10 1.92 -12.30
N ASP A 322 -25.81 0.94 -13.14
CA ASP A 322 -26.83 0.19 -13.87
C ASP A 322 -27.46 -0.86 -12.96
N LEU A 323 -28.77 -0.78 -12.79
CA LEU A 323 -29.59 -1.76 -12.07
C LEU A 323 -30.50 -2.54 -13.03
N THR A 324 -30.34 -2.35 -14.34
CA THR A 324 -31.13 -3.03 -15.36
C THR A 324 -30.85 -4.53 -15.28
N GLY A 325 -31.92 -5.34 -15.26
CA GLY A 325 -31.82 -6.79 -15.12
C GLY A 325 -31.59 -7.31 -13.69
N LEU A 326 -31.37 -6.42 -12.71
CA LEU A 326 -31.32 -6.81 -11.30
C LEU A 326 -32.72 -6.95 -10.69
N PRO A 327 -32.87 -7.75 -9.61
CA PRO A 327 -34.06 -7.72 -8.78
C PRO A 327 -34.39 -6.29 -8.29
N PRO A 328 -35.63 -6.01 -7.86
CA PRO A 328 -35.98 -4.69 -7.33
C PRO A 328 -35.03 -4.25 -6.20
N ILE A 329 -34.29 -3.18 -6.43
CA ILE A 329 -33.36 -2.57 -5.47
C ILE A 329 -34.05 -1.39 -4.80
N ALA A 330 -34.00 -1.32 -3.47
CA ALA A 330 -34.57 -0.22 -2.70
C ALA A 330 -33.54 0.90 -2.41
N ILE A 331 -34.04 2.11 -2.12
CA ILE A 331 -33.22 3.14 -1.48
C ILE A 331 -32.67 2.60 -0.16
N GLY A 332 -31.39 2.85 0.09
CA GLY A 332 -30.65 2.34 1.25
C GLY A 332 -29.98 0.99 1.00
N ALA A 333 -30.20 0.32 -0.13
CA ALA A 333 -29.54 -0.93 -0.46
C ALA A 333 -28.00 -0.78 -0.41
N PRO A 334 -27.28 -1.75 0.17
CA PRO A 334 -25.85 -1.66 0.36
C PRO A 334 -25.12 -1.73 -0.98
N VAL A 335 -24.03 -0.98 -1.09
CA VAL A 335 -23.16 -0.96 -2.27
C VAL A 335 -21.72 -1.23 -1.83
N VAL A 336 -21.06 -2.19 -2.46
CA VAL A 336 -19.63 -2.43 -2.33
C VAL A 336 -18.94 -1.85 -3.55
N LEU A 337 -18.02 -0.92 -3.30
CA LEU A 337 -17.23 -0.26 -4.34
C LEU A 337 -15.92 -1.01 -4.60
N TRP A 338 -15.32 -1.62 -3.57
CA TRP A 338 -14.20 -2.57 -3.69
C TRP A 338 -13.89 -3.26 -2.36
N GLY A 339 -12.94 -4.20 -2.40
CA GLY A 339 -12.23 -4.71 -1.23
C GLY A 339 -12.88 -5.90 -0.54
N THR A 340 -13.82 -6.55 -1.22
CA THR A 340 -14.39 -7.84 -0.81
C THR A 340 -13.80 -8.96 -1.67
N PRO A 341 -13.86 -10.24 -1.24
CA PRO A 341 -13.43 -11.35 -2.08
C PRO A 341 -14.13 -11.39 -3.44
N GLU A 342 -15.40 -10.96 -3.50
CA GLU A 342 -16.22 -10.92 -4.72
C GLU A 342 -15.95 -9.69 -5.60
N LEU A 343 -15.33 -8.65 -5.04
CA LEU A 343 -14.90 -7.46 -5.77
C LEU A 343 -13.56 -6.96 -5.21
N PRO A 344 -12.45 -7.64 -5.53
CA PRO A 344 -11.12 -7.19 -5.12
C PRO A 344 -10.81 -5.80 -5.68
N VAL A 345 -10.02 -5.01 -4.95
CA VAL A 345 -9.65 -3.65 -5.36
C VAL A 345 -8.88 -3.63 -6.69
N GLU A 346 -8.14 -4.69 -6.99
CA GLU A 346 -7.42 -4.90 -8.23
C GLU A 346 -8.34 -5.02 -9.44
N ALA A 347 -9.52 -5.63 -9.29
CA ALA A 347 -10.49 -5.75 -10.37
C ALA A 347 -10.99 -4.36 -10.79
N VAL A 348 -11.29 -3.50 -9.82
CA VAL A 348 -11.71 -2.12 -10.05
C VAL A 348 -10.56 -1.29 -10.62
N ALA A 349 -9.35 -1.41 -10.05
CA ALA A 349 -8.17 -0.69 -10.52
C ALA A 349 -7.83 -1.03 -11.99
N ARG A 350 -7.85 -2.32 -12.35
CA ARG A 350 -7.64 -2.78 -13.74
C ARG A 350 -8.64 -2.16 -14.71
N HIS A 351 -9.92 -2.10 -14.34
CA HIS A 351 -10.95 -1.49 -15.19
C HIS A 351 -10.74 0.01 -15.40
N MET A 352 -10.19 0.69 -14.39
CA MET A 352 -9.89 2.13 -14.46
C MET A 352 -8.52 2.45 -15.08
N GLY A 353 -7.69 1.44 -15.39
CA GLY A 353 -6.34 1.66 -15.90
C GLY A 353 -5.36 2.20 -14.86
N THR A 354 -5.56 1.86 -13.58
CA THR A 354 -4.68 2.23 -12.46
C THR A 354 -4.28 1.02 -11.61
N ILE A 355 -3.62 1.24 -10.48
CA ILE A 355 -3.16 0.26 -9.50
C ILE A 355 -3.98 0.33 -8.20
N ALA A 356 -4.12 -0.80 -7.51
CA ALA A 356 -4.83 -0.89 -6.25
C ALA A 356 -4.31 0.08 -5.18
N ALA A 357 -2.99 0.32 -5.15
CA ALA A 357 -2.38 1.25 -4.21
C ALA A 357 -2.98 2.66 -4.32
N GLU A 358 -3.23 3.16 -5.54
CA GLU A 358 -3.83 4.49 -5.75
C GLU A 358 -5.21 4.55 -5.11
N LEU A 359 -6.05 3.53 -5.31
CA LEU A 359 -7.41 3.49 -4.77
C LEU A 359 -7.43 3.45 -3.24
N LEU A 360 -6.57 2.63 -2.65
CA LEU A 360 -6.48 2.50 -1.19
C LEU A 360 -5.99 3.80 -0.53
N THR A 361 -5.06 4.52 -1.18
CA THR A 361 -4.48 5.75 -0.62
C THR A 361 -5.26 7.03 -0.93
N SER A 362 -6.24 6.98 -1.84
CA SER A 362 -6.95 8.18 -2.33
C SER A 362 -8.16 8.59 -1.48
N LEU A 363 -8.57 7.78 -0.50
CA LEU A 363 -9.71 8.08 0.34
C LEU A 363 -9.51 9.39 1.11
N THR A 364 -10.49 10.29 1.04
CA THR A 364 -10.42 11.58 1.74
C THR A 364 -10.93 11.46 3.17
N ARG A 365 -10.71 12.50 3.97
CA ARG A 365 -11.24 12.60 5.35
C ARG A 365 -12.77 12.55 5.44
N ARG A 366 -13.51 12.66 4.32
CA ARG A 366 -14.97 12.48 4.30
C ARG A 366 -15.39 11.03 4.52
N VAL A 367 -14.51 10.07 4.26
CA VAL A 367 -14.80 8.64 4.42
C VAL A 367 -14.46 8.22 5.84
N PRO A 368 -15.45 8.03 6.73
CA PRO A 368 -15.21 7.47 8.05
C PRO A 368 -14.71 6.03 7.91
N VAL A 369 -13.80 5.67 8.81
CA VAL A 369 -13.30 4.30 8.95
C VAL A 369 -14.04 3.63 10.09
N ILE A 370 -14.59 2.44 9.81
CA ILE A 370 -15.29 1.61 10.79
C ILE A 370 -14.46 0.35 11.02
N PRO A 371 -14.33 -0.13 12.27
CA PRO A 371 -13.72 -1.42 12.55
C PRO A 371 -14.44 -2.55 11.80
N PHE A 372 -13.70 -3.56 11.36
CA PHE A 372 -14.33 -4.80 10.89
C PHE A 372 -14.89 -5.57 12.08
N ALA A 373 -16.21 -5.56 12.25
CA ALA A 373 -16.90 -6.57 13.04
C ALA A 373 -17.18 -7.76 12.12
N PRO A 374 -16.65 -8.98 12.41
CA PRO A 374 -17.16 -10.16 11.75
C PRO A 374 -18.66 -10.18 12.00
N ALA A 375 -19.46 -10.34 10.94
CA ALA A 375 -20.87 -10.64 11.14
C ALA A 375 -20.91 -11.83 12.10
N LEU A 376 -21.44 -11.61 13.31
CA LEU A 376 -21.86 -12.71 14.16
C LEU A 376 -22.83 -13.49 13.31
N LEU A 377 -22.34 -14.54 12.65
CA LEU A 377 -23.19 -15.58 12.11
C LEU A 377 -24.08 -15.95 13.27
N ALA A 378 -25.36 -15.60 13.16
CA ALA A 378 -26.37 -15.96 14.11
C ALA A 378 -26.35 -17.49 14.20
N ARG A 379 -25.56 -18.00 15.14
CA ARG A 379 -25.76 -19.31 15.71
C ARG A 379 -27.09 -19.20 16.44
N THR A 380 -28.15 -19.67 15.80
CA THR A 380 -29.25 -20.28 16.53
C THR A 380 -30.19 -21.03 15.61
N PRO A 381 -30.77 -22.16 16.05
CA PRO A 381 -30.39 -23.03 17.17
C PRO A 381 -29.55 -24.23 16.71
#